data_AF-A0A3D2A8V2-F1
#
_entry.id   AF-A0A3D2A8V2-F1
#
_cell.length_a   1.000
_cell.length_b   1.000
_cell.length_c   1.000
_cell.angle_alpha   90.00
_cell.angle_beta   90.00
_cell.angle_gamma   90.00
#
_symmetry.space_group_name_H-M   'P 1'
#
loop_
_entity.id
_entity.type
_entity.pdbx_description
1 polymer ?
#
loop_
_entity_poly.entity_id
_entity_poly.type
_entity_poly.pdbx_seq_one_letter_code
_entity_poly.pdbx_strand_id
1 'polypeptide(L)'
;MKNDKKTLYQIAFGALIAALYSALTYAFAPISYNAVQFRISEVLTILPCFTPAAIPGLTVGCIIANIGSFNPIDMVVGTFATLLAAIATYLFRNVKIKGIPFISFLAPVVFNGIIVGLEIAIVFVKNIKTFPVNALWVALGELVVVFVLGIPLYLLLRNHKDIFDKKF
;
A
#
# COMPACT_ATOMS: atom_id res chain seq x y z
N MET A 1 20.37 -15.21 -20.27
CA MET A 1 20.33 -13.87 -20.91
C MET A 1 18.94 -13.22 -20.98
N LYS A 2 17.89 -13.80 -21.59
CA LYS A 2 16.55 -13.17 -21.61
C LYS A 2 15.89 -13.06 -20.22
N ASN A 3 16.07 -14.09 -19.38
CA ASN A 3 15.58 -14.08 -18.00
C ASN A 3 16.25 -12.99 -17.15
N ASP A 4 17.55 -12.75 -17.36
CA ASP A 4 18.33 -11.79 -16.55
C ASP A 4 17.85 -10.35 -16.76
N LYS A 5 17.49 -9.97 -18.00
CA LYS A 5 16.94 -8.65 -18.30
C LYS A 5 15.56 -8.42 -17.68
N LYS A 6 14.70 -9.44 -17.70
CA LYS A 6 13.37 -9.38 -17.08
C LYS A 6 13.48 -9.27 -15.56
N THR A 7 14.34 -10.06 -14.94
CA THR A 7 14.60 -9.99 -13.49
C THR A 7 15.16 -8.62 -13.10
N LEU A 8 16.15 -8.10 -13.84
CA LEU A 8 16.70 -6.77 -13.62
C LEU A 8 15.62 -5.69 -13.69
N TYR A 9 14.73 -5.77 -14.70
CA TYR A 9 13.62 -4.83 -14.83
C TYR A 9 12.66 -4.88 -13.65
N GLN A 10 12.28 -6.07 -13.19
CA GLN A 10 11.40 -6.24 -12.02
C GLN A 10 12.04 -5.69 -10.74
N ILE A 11 13.34 -5.91 -10.54
CA ILE A 11 14.08 -5.36 -9.41
C ILE A 11 14.09 -3.82 -9.48
N ALA A 12 14.46 -3.25 -10.62
CA ALA A 12 14.49 -1.80 -10.81
C ALA A 12 13.11 -1.16 -10.62
N PHE A 13 12.05 -1.80 -11.14
CA PHE A 13 10.67 -1.34 -10.99
C PHE A 13 10.21 -1.40 -9.53
N GLY A 14 10.50 -2.50 -8.83
CA GLY A 14 10.22 -2.64 -7.40
C GLY A 14 10.98 -1.60 -6.56
N ALA A 15 12.25 -1.33 -6.87
CA ALA A 15 13.04 -0.31 -6.19
C ALA A 15 12.48 1.11 -6.40
N LEU A 16 12.00 1.43 -7.61
CA LEU A 16 11.34 2.71 -7.87
C LEU A 16 10.04 2.85 -7.06
N ILE A 17 9.23 1.78 -6.97
CA ILE A 17 8.02 1.78 -6.13
C ILE A 17 8.39 2.00 -4.66
N ALA A 18 9.40 1.30 -4.16
CA ALA A 18 9.87 1.45 -2.78
C ALA A 18 10.31 2.89 -2.49
N ALA A 19 11.07 3.50 -3.40
CA ALA A 19 11.52 4.88 -3.29
C ALA A 19 10.36 5.86 -3.30
N LEU A 20 9.41 5.70 -4.23
CA LEU A 20 8.21 6.56 -4.31
C LEU A 20 7.34 6.43 -3.07
N TYR A 21 7.10 5.21 -2.60
CA TYR A 21 6.32 4.97 -1.38
C TYR A 21 6.97 5.68 -0.19
N SER A 22 8.27 5.47 0.02
CA SER A 22 9.01 6.08 1.14
C SER A 22 9.01 7.61 1.04
N ALA A 23 9.30 8.15 -0.14
CA ALA A 23 9.35 9.59 -0.39
C ALA A 23 7.99 10.25 -0.15
N LEU A 24 6.90 9.64 -0.61
CA LEU A 24 5.54 10.14 -0.35
C LEU A 24 5.23 10.10 1.15
N THR A 25 5.54 9.00 1.86
CA THR A 25 5.26 8.94 3.30
C THR A 25 6.03 10.03 4.06
N TYR A 26 7.30 10.25 3.76
CA TYR A 26 8.10 11.30 4.40
C TYR A 26 7.70 12.71 4.01
N ALA A 27 7.40 12.96 2.73
CA ALA A 27 6.93 14.27 2.27
C ALA A 27 5.63 14.68 2.97
N PHE A 28 4.78 13.71 3.28
CA PHE A 28 3.52 13.91 3.99
C PHE A 28 3.58 13.40 5.45
N ALA A 29 4.77 13.36 6.07
CA ALA A 29 4.94 12.86 7.43
C ALA A 29 3.95 13.45 8.46
N PRO A 30 3.62 14.77 8.44
CA PRO A 30 2.68 15.35 9.40
C PRO A 30 1.27 14.77 9.35
N ILE A 31 0.84 14.15 8.25
CA ILE A 31 -0.47 13.48 8.14
C ILE A 31 -0.35 11.96 8.06
N SER A 32 0.85 11.44 7.73
CA SER A 32 1.13 10.02 7.60
C SER A 32 1.38 9.30 8.93
N TYR A 33 1.52 9.97 10.08
CA TYR A 33 1.82 9.32 11.38
C TYR A 33 0.92 9.76 12.56
N ASN A 34 -0.18 10.48 12.28
CA ASN A 34 -1.10 10.94 13.32
C ASN A 34 -2.20 9.92 13.66
N ALA A 35 -2.97 10.20 14.71
CA ALA A 35 -4.12 9.40 15.15
C ALA A 35 -5.18 9.20 14.04
N VAL A 36 -5.35 10.20 13.16
CA VAL A 36 -6.03 10.04 11.87
C VAL A 36 -4.94 10.00 10.81
N GLN A 37 -4.59 8.79 10.39
CA GLN A 37 -3.45 8.54 9.52
C GLN A 37 -3.91 8.55 8.06
N PHE A 38 -3.39 9.49 7.26
CA PHE A 38 -3.58 9.51 5.82
C PHE A 38 -2.27 9.14 5.16
N ARG A 39 -2.08 7.84 4.88
CA ARG A 39 -0.88 7.37 4.21
C ARG A 39 -1.06 7.49 2.71
N ILE A 40 -0.76 8.68 2.16
CA ILE A 40 -0.91 8.97 0.72
C ILE A 40 -0.13 7.96 -0.14
N SER A 41 0.99 7.44 0.36
CA SER A 41 1.79 6.40 -0.31
C SER A 41 1.04 5.09 -0.52
N GLU A 42 -0.03 4.80 0.23
CA GLU A 42 -0.89 3.63 0.01
C GLU A 42 -1.67 3.71 -1.31
N VAL A 43 -1.71 4.86 -2.00
CA VAL A 43 -2.19 4.93 -3.38
C VAL A 43 -1.44 3.96 -4.30
N LEU A 44 -0.15 3.70 -4.01
CA LEU A 44 0.68 2.79 -4.80
C LEU A 44 0.30 1.32 -4.60
N THR A 45 -0.52 0.98 -3.60
CA THR A 45 -1.03 -0.38 -3.40
C THR A 45 -1.97 -0.85 -4.50
N ILE A 46 -2.35 0.01 -5.45
CA ILE A 46 -3.06 -0.41 -6.66
C ILE A 46 -2.13 -1.02 -7.72
N LEU A 47 -0.81 -0.78 -7.65
CA LEU A 47 0.18 -1.27 -8.62
C LEU A 47 0.31 -2.80 -8.73
N PRO A 48 0.09 -3.60 -7.66
CA PRO A 48 -0.03 -5.05 -7.74
C PRO A 48 -1.14 -5.53 -8.69
N CYS A 49 -2.13 -4.68 -9.03
CA CYS A 49 -3.09 -5.01 -10.09
C CYS A 49 -2.42 -5.17 -11.46
N PHE A 50 -1.26 -4.55 -11.68
CA PHE A 50 -0.54 -4.53 -12.95
C PHE A 50 0.71 -5.41 -12.96
N THR A 51 1.45 -5.47 -11.85
CA THR A 51 2.72 -6.23 -11.81
C THR A 51 2.98 -6.87 -10.44
N PRO A 52 3.46 -8.13 -10.39
CA PRO A 52 3.85 -8.77 -9.13
C PRO A 52 5.07 -8.09 -8.48
N ALA A 53 5.91 -7.38 -9.26
CA ALA A 53 7.07 -6.66 -8.74
C ALA A 53 6.69 -5.53 -7.76
N ALA A 54 5.44 -5.05 -7.81
CA ALA A 54 4.95 -4.04 -6.88
C ALA A 54 4.84 -4.57 -5.45
N ILE A 55 4.59 -5.88 -5.24
CA ILE A 55 4.46 -6.45 -3.89
C ILE A 55 5.74 -6.27 -3.06
N PRO A 56 6.93 -6.76 -3.52
CA PRO A 56 8.16 -6.52 -2.78
C PRO A 56 8.54 -5.03 -2.74
N GLY A 57 8.24 -4.27 -3.80
CA GLY A 57 8.50 -2.82 -3.82
C GLY A 57 7.75 -2.05 -2.73
N LEU A 58 6.44 -2.30 -2.58
CA LEU A 58 5.61 -1.70 -1.54
C LEU A 58 6.05 -2.14 -0.14
N THR A 59 6.40 -3.42 0.01
CA THR A 59 6.86 -3.97 1.30
C THR A 59 8.15 -3.29 1.76
N VAL A 60 9.15 -3.21 0.88
CA VAL A 60 10.42 -2.54 1.18
C VAL A 60 10.21 -1.03 1.40
N GLY A 61 9.36 -0.39 0.58
CA GLY A 61 9.00 1.00 0.77
C GLY A 61 8.34 1.28 2.12
N CYS A 62 7.46 0.38 2.58
CA CYS A 62 6.80 0.48 3.88
C CYS A 62 7.80 0.33 5.03
N ILE A 63 8.72 -0.65 4.95
CA ILE A 63 9.79 -0.80 5.93
C ILE A 63 10.58 0.50 6.05
N ILE A 64 11.04 1.05 4.93
CA ILE A 64 11.83 2.29 4.91
C ILE A 64 11.00 3.44 5.48
N ALA A 65 9.77 3.63 5.01
CA ALA A 65 8.88 4.67 5.51
C ALA A 65 8.71 4.60 7.04
N ASN A 66 8.55 3.40 7.60
CA ASN A 66 8.34 3.22 9.03
C ASN A 66 9.63 3.40 9.86
N ILE A 67 10.82 3.46 9.26
CA ILE A 67 12.03 3.93 9.98
C ILE A 67 11.81 5.34 10.52
N GLY A 68 11.08 6.19 9.79
CA GLY A 68 10.81 7.56 10.22
C GLY A 68 9.66 7.72 11.21
N SER A 69 8.91 6.65 11.53
CA SER A 69 7.88 6.70 12.58
C SER A 69 8.47 6.57 13.98
N PHE A 70 9.75 6.20 14.10
CA PHE A 70 10.47 5.97 15.36
C PHE A 70 9.84 4.90 16.28
N ASN A 71 8.87 4.13 15.79
CA ASN A 71 8.24 3.02 16.50
C ASN A 71 8.61 1.67 15.83
N PRO A 72 9.45 0.84 16.47
CA PRO A 72 9.83 -0.47 15.91
C PRO A 72 8.63 -1.42 15.71
N ILE A 73 7.56 -1.26 16.48
CA ILE A 73 6.36 -2.10 16.34
C ILE A 73 5.61 -1.74 15.06
N ASP A 74 5.47 -0.46 14.74
CA ASP A 74 4.85 0.05 13.51
C ASP A 74 5.62 -0.44 12.27
N MET A 75 6.95 -0.54 12.37
CA MET A 75 7.77 -1.09 11.29
C MET A 75 7.40 -2.53 10.94
N VAL A 76 7.10 -3.38 11.91
CA VAL A 76 6.72 -4.78 11.66
C VAL A 76 5.23 -4.89 11.31
N VAL A 77 4.38 -4.26 12.10
CA VAL A 77 2.92 -4.38 12.02
C VAL A 77 2.37 -3.68 10.78
N GLY A 78 2.82 -2.44 10.52
CA GLY A 78 2.46 -1.69 9.32
C GLY A 78 2.97 -2.35 8.04
N THR A 79 4.24 -2.81 8.02
CA THR A 79 4.78 -3.53 6.85
C THR A 79 4.00 -4.82 6.59
N PHE A 80 3.64 -5.55 7.64
CA PHE A 80 2.85 -6.78 7.50
C PHE A 80 1.45 -6.49 6.94
N ALA A 81 0.80 -5.42 7.40
CA ALA A 81 -0.48 -4.96 6.85
C ALA A 81 -0.38 -4.62 5.37
N THR A 82 0.60 -3.81 4.97
CA THR A 82 0.83 -3.43 3.56
C THR A 82 1.19 -4.64 2.69
N LEU A 83 1.97 -5.59 3.20
CA LEU A 83 2.29 -6.84 2.48
C LEU A 83 1.03 -7.66 2.19
N LEU A 84 0.19 -7.88 3.21
CA LEU A 84 -1.08 -8.59 3.03
C LEU A 84 -2.01 -7.87 2.07
N ALA A 85 -2.10 -6.54 2.18
CA ALA A 85 -2.85 -5.70 1.27
C ALA A 85 -2.36 -5.84 -0.17
N ALA A 86 -1.05 -5.80 -0.41
CA ALA A 86 -0.46 -5.92 -1.74
C ALA A 86 -0.70 -7.31 -2.35
N ILE A 87 -0.58 -8.37 -1.55
CA ILE A 87 -0.88 -9.75 -1.98
C ILE A 87 -2.36 -9.87 -2.35
N ALA A 88 -3.27 -9.44 -1.46
CA ALA A 88 -4.71 -9.52 -1.72
C ALA A 88 -5.10 -8.69 -2.94
N THR A 89 -4.54 -7.48 -3.09
CA THR A 89 -4.72 -6.64 -4.28
C THR A 89 -4.36 -7.40 -5.55
N TYR A 90 -3.20 -8.05 -5.57
CA TYR A 90 -2.74 -8.86 -6.69
C TYR A 90 -3.66 -10.04 -6.99
N LEU A 91 -4.12 -10.76 -5.96
CA LEU A 91 -5.01 -11.92 -6.11
C LEU A 91 -6.37 -11.53 -6.68
N PHE A 92 -6.95 -10.42 -6.22
CA PHE A 92 -8.28 -9.97 -6.65
C PHE A 92 -8.29 -9.10 -7.91
N ARG A 93 -7.13 -8.83 -8.53
CA ARG A 93 -6.99 -7.89 -9.68
C ARG A 93 -7.87 -8.22 -10.89
N ASN A 94 -8.27 -9.48 -11.03
CA ASN A 94 -9.09 -9.96 -12.14
C ASN A 94 -10.60 -9.89 -11.84
N VAL A 95 -11.00 -9.70 -10.58
CA VAL A 95 -12.39 -9.57 -10.17
C VAL A 95 -12.81 -8.11 -10.35
N LYS A 96 -13.41 -7.80 -11.51
CA LYS A 96 -13.72 -6.43 -11.93
C LYS A 96 -15.22 -6.19 -12.00
N ILE A 97 -15.67 -5.07 -11.45
CA ILE A 97 -17.03 -4.55 -11.61
C ILE A 97 -16.92 -3.31 -12.50
N LYS A 98 -17.62 -3.30 -13.63
CA LYS A 98 -17.52 -2.23 -14.66
C LYS A 98 -16.07 -1.92 -15.10
N GLY A 99 -15.21 -2.94 -15.13
CA GLY A 99 -13.81 -2.81 -15.56
C GLY A 99 -12.84 -2.28 -14.49
N ILE A 100 -13.28 -2.09 -13.25
CA ILE A 100 -12.46 -1.63 -12.11
C ILE A 100 -12.41 -2.75 -11.05
N PRO A 101 -11.22 -3.11 -10.52
CA PRO A 101 -11.09 -4.16 -9.51
C PRO A 101 -11.32 -3.62 -8.10
N PHE A 102 -12.57 -3.24 -7.78
CA PHE A 102 -12.91 -2.63 -6.49
C PHE A 102 -12.48 -3.44 -5.26
N ILE A 103 -12.50 -4.77 -5.34
CA ILE A 103 -12.07 -5.65 -4.23
C ILE A 103 -10.58 -5.46 -3.95
N SER A 104 -9.75 -5.31 -4.98
CA SER A 104 -8.33 -5.00 -4.82
C SER A 104 -8.10 -3.68 -4.10
N PHE A 105 -8.96 -2.69 -4.33
CA PHE A 105 -8.85 -1.36 -3.70
C PHE A 105 -9.29 -1.37 -2.24
N LEU A 106 -10.18 -2.30 -1.87
CA LEU A 106 -10.60 -2.49 -0.48
C LEU A 106 -9.56 -3.26 0.36
N ALA A 107 -8.66 -4.01 -0.27
CA ALA A 107 -7.63 -4.76 0.46
C ALA A 107 -6.79 -3.86 1.41
N PRO A 108 -6.14 -2.76 0.96
CA PRO A 108 -5.40 -1.87 1.86
C PRO A 108 -6.29 -1.27 2.96
N VAL A 109 -7.52 -0.89 2.63
CA VAL A 109 -8.49 -0.34 3.60
C VAL A 109 -8.77 -1.32 4.74
N VAL A 110 -9.02 -2.58 4.40
CA VAL A 110 -9.36 -3.63 5.38
C VAL A 110 -8.13 -4.02 6.20
N PHE A 111 -6.99 -4.30 5.56
CA PHE A 111 -5.81 -4.75 6.28
C PHE A 111 -5.21 -3.66 7.15
N ASN A 112 -5.04 -2.43 6.66
CA ASN A 112 -4.55 -1.32 7.48
C ASN A 112 -5.56 -0.96 8.57
N GLY A 113 -6.85 -0.88 8.25
CA GLY A 113 -7.90 -0.60 9.23
C GLY A 113 -7.89 -1.58 10.41
N ILE A 114 -7.78 -2.89 10.13
CA ILE A 114 -7.75 -3.91 11.19
C ILE A 114 -6.39 -3.92 11.91
N ILE A 115 -5.29 -4.05 11.17
CA ILE A 115 -3.98 -4.33 11.74
C ILE A 115 -3.38 -3.08 12.40
N VAL A 116 -3.34 -1.96 11.68
CA VAL A 116 -2.81 -0.68 12.21
C VAL A 116 -3.79 -0.09 13.23
N GLY A 117 -5.11 -0.22 13.01
CA GLY A 117 -6.11 0.19 14.00
C GLY A 117 -5.96 -0.55 15.34
N LEU A 118 -5.62 -1.84 15.29
CA LEU A 118 -5.33 -2.65 16.48
C LEU A 118 -4.02 -2.21 17.15
N GLU A 119 -2.98 -1.93 16.35
CA GLU A 119 -1.72 -1.39 16.84
C GLU A 119 -1.92 -0.09 17.61
N ILE A 120 -2.65 0.88 17.04
CA ILE A 120 -2.94 2.17 17.68
C ILE A 120 -3.66 1.95 19.01
N ALA A 121 -4.67 1.08 19.05
CA ALA A 121 -5.44 0.81 20.26
C ALA A 121 -4.59 0.21 21.39
N ILE A 122 -3.64 -0.68 21.06
CA ILE A 122 -2.83 -1.43 22.04
C ILE A 122 -1.57 -0.65 22.43
N VAL A 123 -0.82 -0.16 21.45
CA VAL A 123 0.53 0.39 21.64
C VAL A 123 0.47 1.85 22.07
N PHE A 124 -0.35 2.66 21.37
CA PHE A 124 -0.40 4.10 21.58
C PHE A 124 -1.44 4.51 22.62
N VAL A 125 -2.68 4.06 22.46
CA VAL A 125 -3.79 4.43 23.36
C VAL A 125 -3.83 3.54 24.61
N LYS A 126 -3.25 2.33 24.54
CA LYS A 126 -3.24 1.33 25.62
C LYS A 126 -4.64 0.98 26.16
N ASN A 127 -5.63 0.99 25.26
CA ASN A 127 -7.01 0.64 25.58
C ASN A 127 -7.67 -0.05 24.38
N ILE A 128 -7.84 -1.37 24.48
CA ILE A 128 -8.43 -2.19 23.42
C ILE A 128 -9.87 -1.77 23.06
N LYS A 129 -10.61 -1.13 23.97
CA LYS A 129 -11.98 -0.64 23.68
C LYS A 129 -11.98 0.47 22.64
N THR A 130 -10.83 1.12 22.39
CA THR A 130 -10.68 2.15 21.36
C THR A 130 -10.42 1.57 19.97
N PHE A 131 -10.19 0.25 19.84
CA PHE A 131 -9.96 -0.43 18.57
C PHE A 131 -11.01 -0.11 17.50
N PRO A 132 -12.33 -0.22 17.75
CA PRO A 132 -13.30 0.04 16.69
C PRO A 132 -13.20 1.46 16.12
N VAL A 133 -12.90 2.44 16.98
CA VAL A 133 -12.77 3.85 16.59
C VAL A 133 -11.47 4.06 15.81
N ASN A 134 -10.34 3.53 16.28
CA ASN A 134 -9.05 3.65 15.58
C ASN A 134 -9.08 2.92 14.23
N ALA A 135 -9.64 1.71 14.20
CA ALA A 135 -9.78 0.93 12.96
C ALA A 135 -10.66 1.64 11.94
N LEU A 136 -11.76 2.25 12.38
CA LEU A 136 -12.63 3.03 11.50
C LEU A 136 -11.91 4.27 10.96
N TRP A 137 -11.15 5.00 11.79
CA TRP A 137 -10.41 6.18 11.35
C TRP A 137 -9.33 5.84 10.33
N VAL A 138 -8.54 4.79 10.57
CA VAL A 138 -7.53 4.31 9.62
C VAL A 138 -8.21 3.85 8.33
N ALA A 139 -9.26 3.02 8.42
CA ALA A 139 -9.99 2.56 7.25
C ALA A 139 -10.59 3.71 6.42
N LEU A 140 -11.13 4.76 7.07
CA LEU A 140 -11.65 5.93 6.38
C LEU A 140 -10.55 6.72 5.67
N GLY A 141 -9.40 6.91 6.32
CA GLY A 141 -8.25 7.57 5.70
C GLY A 141 -7.76 6.84 4.47
N GLU A 142 -7.59 5.52 4.59
CA GLU A 142 -7.18 4.63 3.50
C GLU A 142 -8.22 4.58 2.37
N LEU A 143 -9.51 4.53 2.71
CA LEU A 143 -10.59 4.53 1.72
C LEU A 143 -10.54 5.81 0.89
N VAL A 144 -10.36 6.96 1.53
CA VAL A 144 -10.22 8.24 0.82
C VAL A 144 -8.99 8.21 -0.09
N VAL A 145 -7.81 7.82 0.41
CA VAL A 145 -6.59 7.78 -0.40
C VAL A 145 -6.75 6.85 -1.61
N VAL A 146 -7.18 5.61 -1.39
CA VAL A 146 -7.19 4.58 -2.44
C VAL A 146 -8.33 4.77 -3.43
N PHE A 147 -9.49 5.29 -3.01
CA PHE A 147 -10.59 5.54 -3.96
C PHE A 147 -10.44 6.88 -4.67
N VAL A 148 -10.08 7.95 -3.96
CA VAL A 148 -9.97 9.29 -4.57
C VAL A 148 -8.73 9.40 -5.45
N LEU A 149 -7.58 8.88 -5.01
CA LEU A 149 -6.33 8.96 -5.78
C LEU A 149 -6.07 7.69 -6.58
N GLY A 150 -6.39 6.52 -6.03
CA GLY A 150 -6.08 5.24 -6.67
C GLY A 150 -6.95 4.94 -7.89
N ILE A 151 -8.22 5.38 -7.93
CA ILE A 151 -9.08 5.17 -9.11
C ILE A 151 -8.55 5.97 -10.31
N PRO A 152 -8.29 7.28 -10.22
CA PRO A 152 -7.65 8.02 -11.31
C PRO A 152 -6.33 7.39 -11.74
N LEU A 153 -5.47 7.01 -10.78
CA LEU A 153 -4.19 6.39 -11.09
C LEU A 153 -4.36 5.07 -11.85
N TYR A 154 -5.31 4.21 -11.44
CA TYR A 154 -5.62 2.96 -12.13
C TYR A 154 -6.15 3.20 -13.55
N LEU A 155 -7.05 4.16 -13.71
CA LEU A 155 -7.64 4.49 -15.00
C LEU A 155 -6.61 5.04 -15.99
N LEU A 156 -5.63 5.81 -15.50
CA LEU A 156 -4.49 6.26 -16.29
C LEU A 156 -3.62 5.07 -16.71
N LEU A 157 -3.25 4.20 -15.76
CA LEU A 157 -2.31 3.11 -16.00
C LEU A 157 -2.89 1.91 -16.76
N ARG A 158 -4.20 1.67 -16.73
CA ARG A 158 -4.81 0.44 -17.30
C ARG A 158 -4.60 0.27 -18.80
N ASN A 159 -4.38 1.37 -19.51
CA ASN A 159 -4.14 1.39 -20.96
C ASN A 159 -2.64 1.29 -21.31
N HIS A 160 -1.75 1.43 -20.33
CA HIS A 160 -0.30 1.40 -20.50
C HIS A 160 0.33 0.11 -19.97
N LYS A 161 -0.20 -1.04 -20.41
CA LYS A 161 0.28 -2.37 -19.98
C LYS A 161 1.72 -2.65 -20.42
N ASP A 162 2.18 -1.99 -21.47
CA ASP A 162 3.54 -2.05 -22.00
C ASP A 162 4.60 -1.59 -20.99
N ILE A 163 4.24 -0.69 -20.07
CA ILE A 163 5.10 -0.27 -18.96
C ILE A 163 5.38 -1.44 -18.02
N PHE A 164 4.40 -2.31 -17.79
CA PHE A 164 4.49 -3.41 -16.82
C PHE A 164 4.99 -4.71 -17.44
N ASP A 165 4.66 -4.95 -18.71
CA ASP A 165 5.02 -6.14 -19.49
C ASP A 165 6.02 -5.80 -20.60
N LYS A 166 7.21 -5.29 -20.23
CA LYS A 166 8.30 -5.14 -21.20
C LYS A 166 8.71 -6.52 -21.72
N LYS A 167 8.41 -6.79 -23.00
CA LYS A 167 8.86 -7.99 -23.71
C LYS A 167 10.37 -7.85 -23.98
N PHE A 168 11.17 -8.59 -23.22
CA PHE A 168 12.62 -8.74 -23.44
C PHE A 168 12.94 -9.92 -24.36
#